data_AF-A0A0J6WQC4-F1
#
_entry.id   AF-A0A0J6WQC4-F1
#
_cell.length_a   1.000
_cell.length_b   1.000
_cell.length_c   1.000
_cell.angle_alpha   90.00
_cell.angle_beta   90.00
_cell.angle_gamma   90.00
#
_symmetry.space_group_name_H-M   'P 1'
#
loop_
_entity.id
_entity.type
_entity.pdbx_description
1 polymer ?
#
loop_
_entity_poly.entity_id
_entity_poly.type
_entity_poly.pdbx_seq_one_letter_code
_entity_poly.pdbx_strand_id
1 'polypeptide(L)'
;MALMKICVSTAALSCLIAFVSVPLASAQTPGEAFCAENQRHLDRTNGEMPFEIDEAVAWLTQHFNMSETEAVRLIDNVGETHWSGLNGRWEVTCHGQ
;
A
#
# COMPACT_ATOMS: atom_id res chain seq x y z
N MET A 1 42.86 -41.58 -11.76
CA MET A 1 41.84 -41.32 -12.80
C MET A 1 40.49 -41.41 -12.12
N ALA A 2 39.59 -40.42 -12.10
CA ALA A 2 39.43 -39.24 -12.93
C ALA A 2 38.99 -38.04 -12.06
N LEU A 3 39.45 -36.87 -12.50
CA LEU A 3 39.05 -35.53 -12.06
C LEU A 3 37.71 -35.20 -12.71
N MET A 4 36.68 -34.79 -11.97
CA MET A 4 35.55 -34.07 -12.57
C MET A 4 34.88 -33.07 -11.61
N LYS A 5 35.37 -31.83 -11.73
CA LYS A 5 34.69 -30.53 -11.67
C LYS A 5 33.66 -30.26 -10.56
N ILE A 6 34.15 -29.52 -9.57
CA ILE A 6 33.41 -28.60 -8.69
C ILE A 6 32.80 -27.47 -9.54
N CYS A 7 31.49 -27.27 -9.42
CA CYS A 7 30.78 -26.00 -9.64
C CYS A 7 29.84 -25.86 -8.41
N VAL A 8 30.13 -24.96 -7.45
CA VAL A 8 29.54 -23.60 -7.33
C VAL A 8 28.00 -23.70 -7.28
N SER A 9 27.29 -23.47 -6.16
CA SER A 9 27.47 -22.41 -5.15
C SER A 9 27.02 -22.82 -3.75
N THR A 10 27.76 -22.33 -2.76
CA THR A 10 27.44 -22.21 -1.34
C THR A 10 26.43 -21.10 -1.04
N ALA A 11 25.88 -21.16 0.18
CA ALA A 11 25.05 -20.19 0.92
C ALA A 11 23.55 -20.50 0.85
N ALA A 12 22.96 -21.21 1.81
CA ALA A 12 22.73 -20.82 3.21
C ALA A 12 21.88 -19.55 3.36
N LEU A 13 20.82 -19.73 4.15
CA LEU A 13 20.06 -18.74 4.91
C LEU A 13 18.94 -17.93 4.23
N SER A 14 17.86 -17.90 5.00
CA SER A 14 16.85 -16.86 5.10
C SER A 14 15.66 -16.94 4.13
N CYS A 15 14.60 -17.56 4.67
CA CYS A 15 13.25 -17.01 4.57
C CYS A 15 13.30 -15.52 4.93
N LEU A 16 13.48 -14.67 3.93
CA LEU A 16 13.04 -13.28 4.00
C LEU A 16 11.69 -13.26 3.31
N ILE A 17 10.64 -13.36 4.12
CA ILE A 17 9.36 -12.76 3.75
C ILE A 17 9.72 -11.33 3.42
N ALA A 18 9.65 -10.98 2.14
CA ALA A 18 9.93 -9.64 1.67
C ALA A 18 8.87 -8.71 2.30
N PHE A 19 9.16 -8.21 3.49
CA PHE A 19 8.74 -6.88 3.85
C PHE A 19 9.44 -5.97 2.86
N VAL A 20 8.82 -5.79 1.69
CA VAL A 20 9.09 -4.62 0.89
C VAL A 20 8.48 -3.48 1.68
N SER A 21 9.23 -3.06 2.69
CA SER A 21 9.18 -1.72 3.26
C SER A 21 9.54 -0.81 2.09
N VAL A 22 8.57 -0.51 1.24
CA VAL A 22 8.75 0.53 0.24
C VAL A 22 9.04 1.78 1.06
N PRO A 23 10.23 2.38 0.91
CA PRO A 23 10.52 3.61 1.62
C PRO A 23 9.55 4.66 1.07
N LEU A 24 8.81 5.33 1.95
CA LEU A 24 8.16 6.61 1.65
C LEU A 24 9.26 7.61 1.30
N ALA A 25 9.75 7.53 0.06
CA ALA A 25 10.87 8.32 -0.45
C ALA A 25 10.47 9.01 -1.76
N SER A 26 9.41 9.79 -1.67
CA SER A 26 9.15 10.98 -2.49
C SER A 26 7.95 11.65 -1.86
N ALA A 27 7.93 12.97 -1.75
CA ALA A 27 6.88 13.72 -1.06
C ALA A 27 5.47 13.30 -1.52
N GLN A 28 4.86 12.34 -0.81
CA GLN A 28 3.44 12.03 -0.93
C GLN A 28 2.73 12.99 0.00
N THR A 29 1.91 13.87 -0.58
CA THR A 29 0.90 14.57 0.21
C THR A 29 0.13 13.55 1.07
N PRO A 30 -0.43 13.94 2.23
CA PRO A 30 -1.22 13.01 3.04
C PRO A 30 -2.33 12.33 2.21
N GLY A 31 -2.78 12.99 1.15
CA GLY A 31 -3.64 12.46 0.11
C GLY A 31 -3.05 11.27 -0.62
N GLU A 32 -1.96 11.46 -1.36
CA GLU A 32 -1.32 10.39 -2.13
C GLU A 32 -0.95 9.19 -1.26
N ALA A 33 -0.51 9.43 -0.02
CA ALA A 33 -0.19 8.37 0.93
C ALA A 33 -1.42 7.57 1.35
N PHE A 34 -2.51 8.25 1.71
CA PHE A 34 -3.77 7.60 2.05
C PHE A 34 -4.33 6.79 0.89
N CYS A 35 -4.24 7.35 -0.31
CA CYS A 35 -4.73 6.75 -1.53
C CYS A 35 -3.96 5.46 -1.88
N ALA A 36 -2.64 5.47 -1.75
CA ALA A 36 -1.80 4.29 -1.90
C ALA A 36 -2.07 3.23 -0.81
N GLU A 37 -2.26 3.63 0.44
CA GLU A 37 -2.58 2.69 1.52
C GLU A 37 -3.97 2.06 1.35
N ASN A 38 -4.96 2.82 0.86
CA ASN A 38 -6.29 2.29 0.56
C ASN A 38 -6.24 1.27 -0.59
N GLN A 39 -5.48 1.55 -1.65
CA GLN A 39 -5.26 0.57 -2.71
C GLN A 39 -4.58 -0.70 -2.17
N ARG A 40 -3.58 -0.55 -1.31
CA ARG A 40 -2.89 -1.67 -0.65
C ARG A 40 -3.84 -2.49 0.23
N HIS A 41 -4.77 -1.84 0.92
CA HIS A 41 -5.79 -2.51 1.72
C HIS A 41 -6.68 -3.38 0.83
N LEU A 42 -7.22 -2.80 -0.26
CA LEU A 42 -8.02 -3.54 -1.23
C LEU A 42 -7.25 -4.70 -1.88
N ASP A 43 -5.94 -4.56 -2.10
CA ASP A 43 -5.11 -5.65 -2.61
C ASP A 43 -5.02 -6.81 -1.59
N ARG A 44 -4.91 -6.50 -0.29
CA ARG A 44 -4.81 -7.50 0.79
C ARG A 44 -6.14 -8.20 1.08
N THR A 45 -7.24 -7.47 0.99
CA THR A 45 -8.58 -7.99 1.29
C THR A 45 -9.27 -8.57 0.06
N ASN A 46 -8.57 -8.71 -1.07
CA ASN A 46 -9.14 -9.14 -2.36
C ASN A 46 -10.32 -8.27 -2.81
N GLY A 47 -10.32 -6.97 -2.48
CA GLY A 47 -11.40 -6.05 -2.81
C GLY A 47 -12.62 -6.20 -1.90
N GLU A 48 -12.49 -6.75 -0.70
CA GLU A 48 -13.50 -6.45 0.32
C GLU A 48 -13.50 -4.95 0.61
N MET A 49 -14.65 -4.45 1.08
CA MET A 49 -14.98 -3.03 1.28
C MET A 49 -13.76 -2.14 1.58
N PRO A 50 -13.69 -0.93 0.97
CA PRO A 50 -12.61 0.00 1.25
C PRO A 50 -12.57 0.36 2.74
N PHE A 51 -11.45 0.97 3.13
CA PHE A 51 -11.24 1.51 4.48
C PHE A 51 -12.53 2.09 5.08
N GLU A 52 -12.90 1.62 6.26
CA GLU A 52 -13.94 2.27 7.04
C GLU A 52 -13.50 3.69 7.38
N ILE A 53 -14.43 4.65 7.38
CA ILE A 53 -14.09 6.07 7.59
C ILE A 53 -13.37 6.27 8.93
N ASP A 54 -13.80 5.56 9.98
CA ASP A 54 -13.17 5.67 11.31
C ASP A 54 -11.71 5.17 11.30
N GLU A 55 -11.44 4.07 10.60
CA GLU A 55 -10.08 3.54 10.44
C GLU A 55 -9.21 4.46 9.57
N ALA A 56 -9.78 5.02 8.51
CA ALA A 56 -9.12 5.99 7.64
C ALA A 56 -8.73 7.27 8.41
N VAL A 57 -9.64 7.80 9.22
CA VAL A 57 -9.40 8.97 10.07
C VAL A 57 -8.33 8.66 11.12
N ALA A 58 -8.41 7.50 11.79
CA ALA A 58 -7.41 7.08 12.76
C ALA A 58 -6.01 6.95 12.12
N TRP A 59 -5.93 6.37 10.92
CA TRP A 59 -4.67 6.22 10.21
C TRP A 59 -4.05 7.57 9.83
N LEU A 60 -4.87 8.48 9.27
CA LEU A 60 -4.45 9.82 8.84
C LEU A 60 -3.98 10.68 10.03
N THR A 61 -4.75 10.70 11.11
CA THR A 61 -4.41 11.46 12.33
C THR A 61 -3.12 10.94 12.96
N GLN A 62 -2.90 9.62 12.99
CA GLN A 62 -1.68 9.00 13.51
C GLN A 62 -0.44 9.23 12.64
N HIS A 63 -0.56 9.13 11.31
CA HIS A 63 0.59 9.20 10.41
C HIS A 63 0.98 10.63 10.02
N PHE A 64 0.03 11.56 10.00
CA PHE A 64 0.26 12.93 9.53
C PHE A 64 0.03 13.99 10.60
N ASN A 65 -0.30 13.60 11.83
CA ASN A 65 -0.54 14.51 12.95
C ASN A 65 -1.54 15.63 12.60
N MET A 66 -2.61 15.25 11.89
CA MET A 66 -3.70 16.14 11.50
C MET A 66 -4.91 15.95 12.41
N SER A 67 -5.81 16.94 12.43
CA SER A 67 -7.09 16.81 13.14
C SER A 67 -8.04 15.85 12.42
N GLU A 68 -9.03 15.31 13.14
CA GLU A 68 -10.07 14.48 12.54
C GLU A 68 -10.83 15.21 11.43
N THR A 69 -11.09 16.51 11.62
CA THR A 69 -11.78 17.32 10.60
C THR A 69 -10.95 17.47 9.32
N GLU A 70 -9.63 17.63 9.44
CA GLU A 70 -8.72 17.64 8.29
C GLU A 70 -8.66 16.27 7.60
N ALA A 71 -8.63 15.19 8.38
CA ALA A 71 -8.63 13.83 7.86
C ALA A 71 -9.91 13.51 7.07
N VAL A 72 -11.08 13.82 7.60
CA VAL A 72 -12.37 13.64 6.90
C VAL A 72 -12.41 14.45 5.61
N ARG A 73 -12.01 15.73 5.66
CA ARG A 73 -11.94 16.57 4.45
C ARG A 73 -10.98 16.00 3.42
N LEU A 74 -9.88 15.40 3.85
CA LEU A 74 -8.94 14.77 2.95
C LEU A 74 -9.55 13.53 2.29
N ILE A 75 -10.19 12.65 3.06
CA ILE A 75 -10.87 11.45 2.55
C ILE A 75 -11.89 11.81 1.47
N ASP A 76 -12.66 12.87 1.69
CA ASP A 76 -13.66 13.35 0.71
C ASP A 76 -13.04 13.86 -0.61
N ASN A 77 -11.79 14.33 -0.59
CA ASN A 77 -11.17 15.03 -1.73
C ASN A 77 -10.04 14.24 -2.42
N VAL A 78 -9.50 13.21 -1.76
CA VAL A 78 -8.27 12.53 -2.19
C VAL A 78 -8.44 11.63 -3.40
N GLY A 79 -9.64 11.08 -3.60
CA GLY A 79 -9.88 10.14 -4.68
C GLY A 79 -11.18 9.37 -4.53
N GLU A 80 -11.44 8.53 -5.53
CA GLU A 80 -12.65 7.72 -5.61
C GLU A 80 -12.29 6.23 -5.63
N THR A 81 -13.08 5.43 -4.92
CA THR A 81 -13.00 3.96 -5.00
C THR A 81 -14.07 3.46 -5.97
N HIS A 82 -13.67 2.69 -6.97
CA HIS A 82 -14.58 2.18 -8.00
C HIS A 82 -14.32 0.71 -8.32
N TRP A 83 -15.35 0.01 -8.81
CA TRP A 83 -15.20 -1.37 -9.25
C TRP A 83 -14.65 -1.43 -10.67
N SER A 84 -13.49 -2.05 -10.85
CA SER A 84 -12.87 -2.30 -12.14
C SER A 84 -13.37 -3.63 -12.72
N GLY A 85 -14.24 -3.54 -13.73
CA GLY A 85 -14.72 -4.73 -14.45
C GLY A 85 -13.62 -5.47 -15.24
N LEU A 86 -12.52 -4.77 -15.58
CA LEU A 86 -11.37 -5.37 -16.28
C LEU A 86 -10.52 -6.23 -15.34
N ASN A 87 -10.27 -5.74 -14.13
CA ASN A 87 -9.43 -6.44 -13.15
C ASN A 87 -10.25 -7.25 -12.14
N GLY A 88 -11.58 -7.15 -12.19
CA GLY A 88 -12.50 -7.88 -11.30
C GLY A 88 -12.30 -7.52 -9.83
N ARG A 89 -11.97 -6.26 -9.54
CA ARG A 89 -11.64 -5.79 -8.18
C ARG A 89 -11.93 -4.31 -7.99
N TRP A 90 -11.98 -3.87 -6.73
CA TRP A 90 -12.00 -2.45 -6.40
C TRP A 90 -10.63 -1.80 -6.60
N GLU A 91 -10.65 -0.58 -7.14
CA GLU A 91 -9.48 0.24 -7.42
C GLU A 91 -9.69 1.66 -6.89
N VAL A 92 -8.61 2.29 -6.47
CA VAL A 92 -8.60 3.68 -6.00
C VAL A 92 -8.02 4.56 -7.11
N THR A 93 -8.76 5.59 -7.49
CA THR A 93 -8.27 6.67 -8.37
C THR A 93 -7.97 7.89 -7.52
N CYS A 94 -6.69 8.27 -7.44
CA CYS A 94 -6.27 9.44 -6.70
C CYS A 94 -6.44 10.69 -7.56
N HIS A 95 -7.08 11.71 -7.00
CA HIS A 95 -7.10 13.03 -7.61
C HIS A 95 -5.72 13.65 -7.42
N GLY A 96 -5.13 14.20 -8.49
CA GLY A 96 -3.87 14.95 -8.38
C GLY A 96 -4.11 16.17 -7.50
N GLN A 97 -3.44 16.22 -6.34
CA GLN A 97 -3.53 17.33 -5.41
C GLN A 97 -2.48 18.39 -5.70
#